data_AF-A0A6I1ZZ19-F1
#
_entry.id   AF-A0A6I1ZZ19-F1
#
_cell.length_a   1.000
_cell.length_b   1.000
_cell.length_c   1.000
_cell.angle_alpha   90.00
_cell.angle_beta   90.00
_cell.angle_gamma   90.00
#
_symmetry.space_group_name_H-M   'P 1'
#
loop_
_entity.id
_entity.type
_entity.pdbx_description
1 polymer ?
#
loop_
_entity_poly.entity_id
_entity_poly.type
_entity_poly.pdbx_seq_one_letter_code
_entity_poly.pdbx_strand_id
1 'polypeptide(L)'
;MFRHEKTFFHPTGIAIQLSTSEDEEQLKRKIKDIAEYEVTRVGEVLRIDLFFISHDSDEKDRFINTIHMVKQYSSKGIILDCNERDLLSAGLVLLKESRPAIFLRDELAENDIELALDNDASLIISARSLGELTEQSDRAKAAGVKNVILNMVSNNIGHQLQFNTILRRSALRKYFKPFGYPIFTFIHHGSDYDLLAN
;
A
#
# COMPACT_ATOMS: atom_id res chain seq x y z
N MET A 1 5.90 -19.27 -11.27
CA MET A 1 5.21 -18.16 -11.96
C MET A 1 3.73 -18.45 -12.04
N PHE A 2 3.37 -19.69 -12.38
CA PHE A 2 1.98 -20.09 -12.56
C PHE A 2 1.52 -20.99 -11.41
N ARG A 3 0.24 -20.88 -11.05
CA ARG A 3 -0.31 -21.68 -9.95
C ARG A 3 -0.25 -23.18 -10.22
N HIS A 4 -0.33 -23.62 -11.47
CA HIS A 4 -0.26 -25.05 -11.81
C HIS A 4 1.15 -25.64 -11.64
N GLU A 5 2.20 -24.80 -11.60
CA GLU A 5 3.56 -25.27 -11.30
C GLU A 5 3.72 -25.58 -9.80
N LYS A 6 2.94 -24.91 -8.92
CA LYS A 6 2.95 -25.13 -7.47
C LYS A 6 1.68 -24.59 -6.79
N THR A 7 1.79 -23.57 -5.95
CA THR A 7 0.69 -22.86 -5.30
C THR A 7 1.12 -21.43 -5.00
N PHE A 8 0.17 -20.52 -4.88
CA PHE A 8 0.40 -19.18 -4.35
C PHE A 8 0.14 -19.20 -2.84
N PHE A 9 1.17 -18.86 -2.06
CA PHE A 9 1.17 -19.08 -0.60
C PHE A 9 0.54 -17.92 0.19
N HIS A 10 0.67 -16.70 -0.30
CA HIS A 10 0.17 -15.50 0.36
C HIS A 10 -0.92 -14.89 -0.52
N PRO A 11 -2.19 -14.92 -0.08
CA PRO A 11 -3.27 -14.20 -0.75
C PRO A 11 -2.95 -12.71 -0.86
N THR A 12 -3.50 -12.06 -1.89
CA THR A 12 -3.36 -10.61 -2.05
C THR A 12 -4.14 -9.90 -0.95
N GLY A 13 -3.47 -9.01 -0.21
CA GLY A 13 -4.14 -8.13 0.74
C GLY A 13 -4.95 -7.06 0.01
N ILE A 14 -6.20 -6.86 0.43
CA ILE A 14 -7.10 -5.85 -0.14
C ILE A 14 -7.20 -4.66 0.81
N ALA A 15 -6.83 -3.49 0.31
CA ALA A 15 -6.94 -2.22 1.02
C ALA A 15 -8.07 -1.36 0.45
N ILE A 16 -8.86 -0.72 1.30
CA ILE A 16 -9.87 0.26 0.88
C ILE A 16 -9.40 1.67 1.21
N GLN A 17 -9.47 2.57 0.23
CA GLN A 17 -9.07 3.96 0.39
C GLN A 17 -10.08 4.76 1.23
N LEU A 18 -9.52 5.53 2.17
CA LEU A 18 -10.16 6.53 3.00
C LEU A 18 -9.53 7.89 2.67
N SER A 19 -10.31 8.82 2.14
CA SER A 19 -9.87 10.19 1.89
C SER A 19 -10.20 11.06 3.09
N THR A 20 -9.21 11.79 3.60
CA THR A 20 -9.40 12.72 4.74
C THR A 20 -10.33 13.90 4.41
N SER A 21 -10.56 14.17 3.13
CA SER A 21 -11.51 15.16 2.64
C SER A 21 -12.97 14.71 2.72
N GLU A 22 -13.24 13.40 2.88
CA GLU A 22 -14.59 12.86 3.08
C GLU A 22 -15.23 13.43 4.36
N ASP A 23 -16.56 13.48 4.39
CA ASP A 23 -17.32 13.86 5.59
C ASP A 23 -17.04 12.89 6.75
N GLU A 24 -16.89 13.41 7.97
CA GLU A 24 -16.47 12.62 9.13
C GLU A 24 -17.46 11.49 9.47
N GLU A 25 -18.77 11.74 9.37
CA GLU A 25 -19.79 10.73 9.66
C GLU A 25 -19.86 9.69 8.54
N GLN A 26 -19.64 10.09 7.27
CA GLN A 26 -19.50 9.15 6.16
C GLN A 26 -18.26 8.25 6.33
N LEU A 27 -17.12 8.86 6.69
CA LEU A 27 -15.87 8.15 6.90
C LEU A 27 -16.00 7.13 8.03
N LYS A 28 -16.63 7.52 9.14
CA LYS A 28 -16.92 6.64 10.28
C LYS A 28 -17.80 5.45 9.90
N ARG A 29 -18.86 5.67 9.11
CA ARG A 29 -19.72 4.59 8.61
C ARG A 29 -18.92 3.64 7.72
N LYS A 30 -18.17 4.18 6.76
CA LYS A 30 -17.31 3.43 5.85
C LYS A 30 -16.29 2.57 6.61
N ILE A 31 -15.64 3.12 7.63
CA ILE A 31 -14.69 2.39 8.48
C ILE A 31 -15.37 1.21 9.18
N LYS A 32 -16.55 1.41 9.77
CA LYS A 32 -17.30 0.34 10.45
C LYS A 32 -17.75 -0.74 9.48
N ASP A 33 -18.31 -0.35 8.34
CA ASP A 33 -18.76 -1.27 7.30
C ASP A 33 -17.59 -2.16 6.83
N ILE A 34 -16.41 -1.57 6.59
CA ILE A 34 -15.20 -2.31 6.19
C ILE A 34 -14.67 -3.18 7.34
N ALA A 35 -14.71 -2.68 8.58
CA ALA A 35 -14.24 -3.41 9.75
C ALA A 35 -15.04 -4.70 9.97
N GLU A 36 -16.36 -4.63 9.78
CA GLU A 36 -17.31 -5.72 9.98
C GLU A 36 -17.57 -6.55 8.71
N TYR A 37 -17.06 -6.11 7.55
CA TYR A 37 -17.28 -6.80 6.28
C TYR A 37 -16.74 -8.24 6.30
N GLU A 38 -17.66 -9.18 6.15
CA GLU A 38 -17.37 -10.60 6.10
C GLU A 38 -18.35 -11.30 5.15
N VAL A 39 -17.82 -12.05 4.17
CA VAL A 39 -18.62 -12.87 3.26
C VAL A 39 -18.07 -14.28 3.24
N THR A 40 -18.93 -15.27 3.49
CA THR A 40 -18.56 -16.68 3.35
C THR A 40 -18.85 -17.16 1.93
N ARG A 41 -17.84 -17.66 1.24
CA ARG A 41 -17.96 -18.23 -0.10
C ARG A 41 -17.27 -19.58 -0.15
N VAL A 42 -18.04 -20.64 -0.43
CA VAL A 42 -17.53 -22.03 -0.51
C VAL A 42 -16.74 -22.43 0.75
N GLY A 43 -17.21 -22.01 1.92
CA GLY A 43 -16.58 -22.29 3.22
C GLY A 43 -15.36 -21.42 3.56
N GLU A 44 -14.93 -20.54 2.67
CA GLU A 44 -13.89 -19.54 2.96
C GLU A 44 -14.51 -18.23 3.40
N VAL A 45 -13.93 -17.63 4.44
CA VAL A 45 -14.33 -16.33 4.97
C VAL A 45 -13.49 -15.25 4.31
N LEU A 46 -14.12 -14.44 3.47
CA LEU A 46 -13.52 -13.30 2.78
C LEU A 46 -13.74 -12.03 3.60
N ARG A 47 -12.65 -11.30 3.85
CA ARG A 47 -12.63 -10.04 4.60
C ARG A 47 -11.79 -9.02 3.84
N ILE A 48 -11.98 -7.74 4.16
CA ILE A 48 -11.03 -6.70 3.79
C ILE A 48 -9.84 -6.75 4.77
N ASP A 49 -8.62 -6.55 4.27
CA ASP A 49 -7.40 -6.75 5.06
C ASP A 49 -6.85 -5.44 5.63
N LEU A 50 -6.93 -4.35 4.86
CA LEU A 50 -6.27 -3.08 5.19
C LEU A 50 -7.14 -1.85 4.90
N PHE A 51 -6.77 -0.74 5.52
CA PHE A 51 -7.18 0.62 5.14
C PHE A 51 -6.01 1.36 4.49
N PHE A 52 -6.31 2.11 3.43
CA PHE A 52 -5.38 3.04 2.79
C PHE A 52 -5.84 4.46 3.10
N ILE A 53 -5.16 5.15 4.02
CA ILE A 53 -5.54 6.50 4.46
C ILE A 53 -4.78 7.51 3.59
N SER A 54 -5.50 8.22 2.72
CA SER A 54 -4.98 9.25 1.83
C SER A 54 -5.26 10.63 2.39
N HIS A 55 -4.21 11.36 2.71
CA HIS A 55 -4.32 12.76 3.11
C HIS A 55 -4.45 13.67 1.90
N ASP A 56 -5.63 14.23 1.73
CA ASP A 56 -6.06 15.08 0.61
C ASP A 56 -6.86 16.32 1.08
N SER A 57 -6.93 16.55 2.40
CA SER A 57 -7.59 17.69 3.04
C SER A 57 -6.55 18.74 3.43
N ASP A 58 -6.89 20.03 3.33
CA ASP A 58 -6.04 21.12 3.83
C ASP A 58 -5.95 21.16 5.36
N GLU A 59 -6.91 20.53 6.05
CA GLU A 59 -6.95 20.42 7.51
C GLU A 59 -6.09 19.23 8.00
N LYS A 60 -4.94 19.52 8.60
CA LYS A 60 -3.98 18.52 9.10
C LYS A 60 -4.59 17.60 10.17
N ASP A 61 -5.44 18.14 11.04
CA ASP A 61 -6.08 17.39 12.13
C ASP A 61 -6.94 16.23 11.61
N ARG A 62 -7.48 16.33 10.39
CA ARG A 62 -8.28 15.25 9.80
C ARG A 62 -7.50 13.97 9.58
N PHE A 63 -6.22 14.05 9.27
CA PHE A 63 -5.39 12.85 9.08
C PHE A 63 -5.25 12.08 10.39
N ILE A 64 -4.90 12.78 11.47
CA ILE A 64 -4.72 12.19 12.79
C ILE A 64 -6.06 11.66 13.33
N ASN A 65 -7.15 12.42 13.18
CA ASN A 65 -8.49 11.99 13.57
C ASN A 65 -8.93 10.74 12.81
N THR A 66 -8.63 10.64 11.50
CA THR A 66 -8.93 9.45 10.70
C THR A 66 -8.16 8.24 11.20
N ILE A 67 -6.87 8.38 11.52
CA ILE A 67 -6.06 7.29 12.10
C ILE A 67 -6.66 6.82 13.44
N HIS A 68 -7.01 7.76 14.33
CA HIS A 68 -7.66 7.41 15.60
C HIS A 68 -8.98 6.68 15.40
N MET A 69 -9.80 7.13 14.45
CA MET A 69 -11.07 6.52 14.13
C MET A 69 -10.90 5.08 13.62
N VAL A 70 -9.96 4.85 12.69
CA VAL A 70 -9.65 3.50 12.21
C VAL A 70 -9.19 2.61 13.36
N LYS A 71 -8.26 3.07 14.21
CA LYS A 71 -7.79 2.31 15.39
C LYS A 71 -8.90 2.00 16.40
N GLN A 72 -9.88 2.89 16.54
CA GLN A 72 -10.99 2.72 17.47
C GLN A 72 -11.94 1.61 17.01
N TYR A 73 -12.21 1.53 15.71
CA TYR A 73 -13.22 0.61 15.17
C TYR A 73 -12.64 -0.64 14.52
N SER A 74 -11.32 -0.73 14.33
CA SER A 74 -10.69 -1.83 13.61
C SER A 74 -9.26 -2.10 14.04
N SER A 75 -8.84 -3.37 13.91
CA SER A 75 -7.46 -3.82 14.07
C SER A 75 -6.80 -4.24 12.75
N LYS A 76 -7.41 -3.87 11.61
CA LYS A 76 -6.90 -4.16 10.26
C LYS A 76 -5.62 -3.38 9.97
N GLY A 77 -4.84 -3.85 8.99
CA GLY A 77 -3.59 -3.18 8.60
C GLY A 77 -3.83 -1.78 8.04
N ILE A 78 -2.83 -0.90 8.14
CA ILE A 78 -2.96 0.50 7.70
C ILE A 78 -1.80 0.86 6.77
N ILE A 79 -2.16 1.45 5.63
CA ILE A 79 -1.25 2.12 4.69
C ILE A 79 -1.50 3.62 4.80
N LEU A 80 -0.46 4.41 5.02
CA LEU A 80 -0.53 5.85 5.10
C LEU A 80 0.01 6.49 3.82
N ASP A 81 -0.76 7.39 3.24
CA ASP A 81 -0.39 8.21 2.10
C ASP A 81 -0.54 9.68 2.50
N CYS A 82 0.58 10.32 2.82
CA CYS A 82 0.62 11.69 3.30
C CYS A 82 1.92 12.36 2.83
N ASN A 83 1.80 13.48 2.13
CA ASN A 83 2.95 14.24 1.61
C ASN A 83 3.62 15.10 2.69
N GLU A 84 2.90 15.41 3.78
CA GLU A 84 3.41 16.22 4.89
C GLU A 84 4.18 15.37 5.90
N ARG A 85 5.50 15.52 5.96
CA ARG A 85 6.38 14.65 6.76
C ARG A 85 6.15 14.75 8.26
N ASP A 86 5.90 15.96 8.78
CA ASP A 86 5.60 16.16 10.20
C ASP A 86 4.30 15.44 10.60
N LEU A 87 3.30 15.52 9.73
CA LEU A 87 1.99 14.90 9.93
C LEU A 87 2.06 13.37 9.80
N LEU A 88 2.81 12.87 8.81
CA LEU A 88 3.10 11.45 8.65
C LEU A 88 3.82 10.90 9.88
N SER A 89 4.85 11.59 10.38
CA SER A 89 5.58 11.21 11.59
C SER A 89 4.66 11.13 12.81
N ALA A 90 3.80 12.14 13.01
CA ALA A 90 2.80 12.11 14.08
C ALA A 90 1.84 10.92 13.94
N GLY A 91 1.37 10.62 12.72
CA GLY A 91 0.53 9.45 12.44
C GLY A 91 1.22 8.11 12.70
N LEU A 92 2.51 8.00 12.36
CA LEU A 92 3.31 6.79 12.59
C LEU A 92 3.52 6.52 14.08
N VAL A 93 3.72 7.56 14.90
CA VAL A 93 3.82 7.41 16.37
C VAL A 93 2.57 6.76 16.94
N LEU A 94 1.39 7.09 16.41
CA LEU A 94 0.13 6.45 16.81
C LEU A 94 0.02 4.99 16.40
N LEU A 95 0.84 4.53 15.44
CA LEU A 95 0.75 3.22 14.80
C LEU A 95 1.97 2.32 15.05
N LYS A 96 2.89 2.69 15.96
CA LYS A 96 4.12 1.92 16.22
C LYS A 96 3.91 0.42 16.48
N GLU A 97 2.82 0.05 17.16
CA GLU A 97 2.53 -1.37 17.45
C GLU A 97 1.84 -2.11 16.28
N SER A 98 1.38 -1.38 15.26
CA SER A 98 0.57 -1.90 14.15
C SER A 98 1.37 -2.13 12.87
N ARG A 99 2.68 -1.82 12.86
CA ARG A 99 3.60 -1.96 11.70
C ARG A 99 2.97 -1.44 10.39
N PRO A 100 2.64 -0.15 10.31
CA PRO A 100 1.99 0.42 9.12
C PRO A 100 2.91 0.36 7.90
N ALA A 101 2.33 0.58 6.73
CA ALA A 101 3.09 0.87 5.52
C ALA A 101 2.98 2.35 5.15
N ILE A 102 4.06 2.93 4.65
CA ILE A 102 4.12 4.30 4.12
C ILE A 102 4.10 4.19 2.60
N PHE A 103 3.12 4.84 1.98
CA PHE A 103 3.03 4.98 0.54
C PHE A 103 3.78 6.22 0.07
N LEU A 104 4.79 6.02 -0.78
CA LEU A 104 5.55 7.11 -1.38
C LEU A 104 5.03 7.38 -2.78
N ARG A 105 4.52 8.59 -3.00
CA ARG A 105 4.12 9.08 -4.33
C ARG A 105 5.33 9.50 -5.16
N ASP A 106 6.27 10.12 -4.49
CA ASP A 106 7.52 10.62 -5.05
C ASP A 106 8.67 9.63 -4.81
N GLU A 107 9.84 9.99 -5.34
CA GLU A 107 11.07 9.20 -5.17
C GLU A 107 11.49 9.11 -3.69
N LEU A 108 12.06 7.97 -3.32
CA LEU A 108 12.59 7.69 -1.99
C LEU A 108 13.61 8.76 -1.55
N ALA A 109 13.23 9.52 -0.53
CA ALA A 109 14.11 10.46 0.16
C ALA A 109 14.78 9.82 1.39
N GLU A 110 15.89 10.40 1.86
CA GLU A 110 16.60 9.92 3.06
C GLU A 110 15.70 10.00 4.32
N ASN A 111 14.93 11.07 4.47
CA ASN A 111 13.99 11.19 5.59
C ASN A 111 12.91 10.09 5.60
N ASP A 112 12.55 9.52 4.44
CA ASP A 112 11.57 8.43 4.36
C ASP A 112 12.14 7.11 4.90
N ILE A 113 13.44 6.90 4.65
CA ILE A 113 14.19 5.78 5.20
C ILE A 113 14.26 5.89 6.72
N GLU A 114 14.62 7.07 7.25
CA GLU A 114 14.68 7.33 8.69
C GLU A 114 13.31 7.09 9.35
N LEU A 115 12.24 7.66 8.80
CA LEU A 115 10.88 7.45 9.32
C LEU A 115 10.47 5.98 9.34
N ALA A 116 10.83 5.22 8.30
CA ALA A 116 10.52 3.79 8.23
C ALA A 116 11.29 2.98 9.27
N LEU A 117 12.58 3.26 9.46
CA LEU A 117 13.43 2.57 10.44
C LEU A 117 12.97 2.87 11.88
N ASP A 118 12.70 4.13 12.20
CA ASP A 118 12.33 4.58 13.55
C ASP A 118 10.97 4.03 14.01
N ASN A 119 10.10 3.68 13.07
CA ASN A 119 8.75 3.21 13.35
C ASN A 119 8.50 1.75 12.95
N ASP A 120 9.53 0.99 12.54
CA ASP A 120 9.43 -0.39 12.00
C ASP A 120 8.35 -0.48 10.89
N ALA A 121 8.22 0.58 10.09
CA ALA A 121 7.21 0.71 9.05
C ALA A 121 7.70 0.12 7.72
N SER A 122 6.76 -0.38 6.92
CA SER A 122 7.06 -0.81 5.55
C SER A 122 7.09 0.38 4.60
N LEU A 123 7.93 0.35 3.56
CA LEU A 123 7.94 1.35 2.50
C LEU A 123 7.34 0.79 1.22
N ILE A 124 6.29 1.44 0.70
CA ILE A 124 5.80 1.23 -0.66
C ILE A 124 6.48 2.26 -1.57
N ILE A 125 7.45 1.79 -2.34
CA ILE A 125 8.26 2.62 -3.24
C ILE A 125 7.61 2.66 -4.61
N SER A 126 7.34 3.87 -5.10
CA SER A 126 6.74 4.09 -6.42
C SER A 126 7.78 4.51 -7.45
N ALA A 127 7.62 4.03 -8.67
CA ALA A 127 8.47 4.43 -9.80
C ALA A 127 7.69 4.37 -11.13
N ARG A 128 8.14 5.14 -12.12
CA ARG A 128 7.56 5.11 -13.49
C ARG A 128 8.39 4.28 -14.45
N SER A 129 9.65 3.99 -14.09
CA SER A 129 10.52 3.10 -14.86
C SER A 129 11.10 1.98 -13.99
N LEU A 130 11.46 0.86 -14.65
CA LEU A 130 12.12 -0.27 -13.98
C LEU A 130 13.51 0.10 -13.44
N GLY A 131 14.19 1.05 -14.09
CA GLY A 131 15.50 1.56 -13.66
C GLY A 131 15.39 2.31 -12.33
N GLU A 132 14.48 3.29 -12.27
CA GLU A 132 14.17 4.03 -11.04
C GLU A 132 13.77 3.09 -9.90
N LEU A 133 12.89 2.12 -10.17
CA LEU A 133 12.44 1.19 -9.14
C LEU A 133 13.60 0.34 -8.59
N THR A 134 14.51 -0.09 -9.48
CA THR A 134 15.70 -0.85 -9.11
C THR A 134 16.58 -0.02 -8.17
N GLU A 135 16.92 1.20 -8.58
CA GLU A 135 17.78 2.11 -7.82
C GLU A 135 17.21 2.39 -6.43
N GLN A 136 15.93 2.78 -6.36
CA GLN A 136 15.27 3.08 -5.09
C GLN A 136 15.18 1.85 -4.18
N SER A 137 14.89 0.65 -4.72
CA SER A 137 14.82 -0.57 -3.92
C SER A 137 16.18 -1.00 -3.35
N ASP A 138 17.26 -0.79 -4.11
CA ASP A 138 18.62 -1.05 -3.65
C ASP A 138 19.06 -0.02 -2.62
N ARG A 139 18.72 1.26 -2.79
CA ARG A 139 18.95 2.32 -1.79
C ARG A 139 18.25 2.00 -0.47
N ALA A 140 16.96 1.69 -0.49
CA ALA A 140 16.21 1.32 0.71
C ALA A 140 16.84 0.12 1.44
N LYS A 141 17.24 -0.91 0.68
CA LYS A 141 17.90 -2.09 1.23
C LYS A 141 19.28 -1.78 1.83
N ALA A 142 20.09 -0.98 1.14
CA ALA A 142 21.43 -0.60 1.59
C ALA A 142 21.37 0.19 2.90
N ALA A 143 20.32 1.00 3.08
CA ALA A 143 20.06 1.72 4.31
C ALA A 143 19.45 0.86 5.44
N GLY A 144 19.16 -0.42 5.17
CA GLY A 144 18.69 -1.37 6.18
C GLY A 144 17.17 -1.48 6.34
N VAL A 145 16.38 -0.87 5.45
CA VAL A 145 14.92 -1.03 5.44
C VAL A 145 14.58 -2.49 5.11
N LYS A 146 13.97 -3.19 6.08
CA LYS A 146 13.67 -4.63 5.96
C LYS A 146 12.44 -4.91 5.10
N ASN A 147 11.44 -4.04 5.18
CA ASN A 147 10.13 -4.25 4.60
C ASN A 147 9.89 -3.24 3.46
N VAL A 148 10.15 -3.69 2.24
CA VAL A 148 9.89 -2.91 1.02
C VAL A 148 8.78 -3.58 0.22
N ILE A 149 7.92 -2.76 -0.38
CA ILE A 149 6.86 -3.15 -1.31
C ILE A 149 7.03 -2.30 -2.56
N LEU A 150 6.91 -2.91 -3.74
CA LEU A 150 7.19 -2.23 -5.01
C LEU A 150 5.89 -1.80 -5.69
N ASN A 151 5.85 -0.57 -6.18
CA ASN A 151 4.74 -0.04 -6.94
C ASN A 151 5.23 0.53 -8.28
N MET A 152 4.68 0.02 -9.39
CA MET A 152 4.91 0.59 -10.71
C MET A 152 3.73 1.49 -11.07
N VAL A 153 4.00 2.79 -11.20
CA VAL A 153 2.99 3.80 -11.51
C VAL A 153 2.68 3.74 -13.00
N SER A 154 1.45 3.41 -13.34
CA SER A 154 0.98 3.43 -14.73
C SER A 154 -0.52 3.67 -14.81
N ASN A 155 -0.94 4.50 -15.76
CA ASN A 155 -2.35 4.79 -16.03
C ASN A 155 -2.97 3.78 -17.02
N ASN A 156 -2.27 2.71 -17.35
CA ASN A 156 -2.72 1.69 -18.29
C ASN A 156 -2.62 0.30 -17.65
N ILE A 157 -3.75 -0.40 -17.55
CA ILE A 157 -3.82 -1.73 -16.92
C ILE A 157 -2.96 -2.78 -17.63
N GLY A 158 -2.82 -2.69 -18.96
CA GLY A 158 -1.94 -3.55 -19.75
C GLY A 158 -0.46 -3.35 -19.39
N HIS A 159 -0.04 -2.09 -19.23
CA HIS A 159 1.31 -1.77 -18.74
C HIS A 159 1.49 -2.22 -17.29
N GLN A 160 0.50 -2.04 -16.41
CA GLN A 160 0.58 -2.54 -15.04
C GLN A 160 0.74 -4.07 -15.00
N LEU A 161 -0.05 -4.82 -15.79
CA LEU A 161 0.08 -6.27 -15.92
C LEU A 161 1.47 -6.67 -16.44
N GLN A 162 1.97 -5.96 -17.45
CA GLN A 162 3.31 -6.18 -18.00
C GLN A 162 4.38 -5.96 -16.94
N PHE A 163 4.31 -4.84 -16.20
CA PHE A 163 5.25 -4.54 -15.12
C PHE A 163 5.21 -5.60 -14.02
N ASN A 164 4.02 -5.96 -13.52
CA ASN A 164 3.88 -6.99 -12.49
C ASN A 164 4.45 -8.33 -12.95
N THR A 165 4.28 -8.67 -14.23
CA THR A 165 4.86 -9.87 -14.84
C THR A 165 6.39 -9.79 -14.91
N ILE A 166 6.94 -8.65 -15.33
CA ILE A 166 8.40 -8.41 -15.40
C ILE A 166 9.01 -8.51 -14.01
N LEU A 167 8.46 -7.79 -13.02
CA LEU A 167 8.95 -7.81 -11.63
C LEU A 167 8.98 -9.24 -11.10
N ARG A 168 7.85 -9.95 -11.18
CA ARG A 168 7.73 -11.32 -10.67
C ARG A 168 8.66 -12.30 -11.39
N ARG A 169 8.75 -12.21 -12.72
CA ARG A 169 9.59 -13.10 -13.52
C ARG A 169 11.08 -12.85 -13.27
N SER A 170 11.51 -11.60 -13.17
CA SER A 170 12.89 -11.22 -12.89
C SER A 170 13.32 -11.71 -11.51
N ALA A 171 12.49 -11.52 -10.49
CA ALA A 171 12.76 -12.01 -9.14
C ALA A 171 12.90 -13.54 -9.09
N LEU A 172 11.97 -14.27 -9.71
CA LEU A 172 11.92 -15.74 -9.61
C LEU A 172 12.87 -16.49 -10.56
N ARG A 173 13.06 -15.99 -11.79
CA ARG A 173 13.79 -16.72 -12.83
C ARG A 173 15.21 -16.19 -13.05
N LYS A 174 15.45 -14.92 -12.74
CA LYS A 174 16.77 -14.29 -12.87
C LYS A 174 17.43 -14.01 -11.52
N TYR A 175 16.75 -14.33 -10.42
CA TYR A 175 17.22 -14.04 -9.06
C TYR A 175 17.58 -12.57 -8.86
N PHE A 176 16.88 -11.69 -9.58
CA PHE A 176 17.15 -10.26 -9.56
C PHE A 176 16.63 -9.67 -8.26
N LYS A 177 17.54 -9.51 -7.29
CA LYS A 177 17.25 -9.10 -5.90
C LYS A 177 16.47 -7.80 -5.75
N PRO A 178 16.70 -6.74 -6.57
CA PRO A 178 15.98 -5.47 -6.43
C PRO A 178 14.45 -5.64 -6.60
N PHE A 179 14.02 -6.61 -7.41
CA PHE A 179 12.59 -6.93 -7.59
C PHE A 179 12.08 -8.05 -6.68
N GLY A 180 12.86 -8.45 -5.68
CA GLY A 180 12.58 -9.58 -4.79
C GLY A 180 11.53 -9.34 -3.71
N TYR A 181 10.66 -8.34 -3.87
CA TYR A 181 9.73 -7.86 -2.86
C TYR A 181 8.27 -8.03 -3.31
N PRO A 182 7.29 -7.96 -2.38
CA PRO A 182 5.87 -7.89 -2.73
C PRO A 182 5.55 -6.68 -3.62
N ILE A 183 4.44 -6.76 -4.35
CA ILE A 183 4.01 -5.73 -5.28
C ILE A 183 2.72 -5.10 -4.75
N PHE A 184 2.67 -3.78 -4.75
CA PHE A 184 1.46 -2.98 -4.54
C PHE A 184 0.91 -2.53 -5.89
N THR A 185 -0.40 -2.43 -5.98
CA THR A 185 -1.08 -1.95 -7.18
C THR A 185 -2.27 -1.11 -6.75
N PHE A 186 -2.31 0.14 -7.23
CA PHE A 186 -3.41 1.04 -6.98
C PHE A 186 -4.39 0.99 -8.16
N ILE A 187 -5.68 0.81 -7.86
CA ILE A 187 -6.74 0.78 -8.86
C ILE A 187 -7.42 2.15 -8.84
N HIS A 188 -7.36 2.88 -9.96
CA HIS A 188 -7.94 4.22 -10.06
C HIS A 188 -9.42 4.13 -10.46
N HIS A 189 -10.31 4.74 -9.69
CA HIS A 189 -11.69 4.94 -10.09
C HIS A 189 -11.77 6.03 -11.17
N GLY A 190 -12.11 5.67 -12.41
CA GLY A 190 -12.29 6.64 -13.53
C GLY A 190 -11.62 6.27 -14.86
N SER A 191 -10.96 5.11 -14.95
CA SER A 191 -10.67 4.49 -16.24
C SER A 191 -11.90 3.71 -16.68
N ASP A 192 -12.71 4.24 -17.61
CA ASP A 192 -13.83 3.49 -18.21
C ASP A 192 -13.37 2.14 -18.81
N TYR A 193 -12.06 1.99 -19.05
CA TYR A 193 -11.44 0.75 -19.54
C TYR A 193 -11.21 -0.31 -18.45
N ASP A 194 -11.24 0.02 -17.16
CA ASP A 194 -11.00 -0.94 -16.07
C ASP A 194 -12.23 -1.82 -15.80
N LEU A 195 -13.42 -1.38 -16.23
CA LEU A 195 -14.68 -2.14 -16.11
C LEU A 195 -15.04 -2.92 -17.38
N LEU A 196 -14.30 -2.73 -18.48
CA LEU A 196 -14.61 -3.29 -19.80
C LEU A 196 -13.70 -4.45 -20.19
N ALA A 197 -13.48 -5.39 -19.26
CA ALA A 197 -13.19 -6.77 -19.63
C ALA A 197 -14.52 -7.47 -20.02
N ASN A 198 -15.11 -7.05 -21.14
CA ASN A 198 -16.12 -7.78 -21.90
C ASN A 198 -15.57 -8.06 -23.30
#